data_AF-A0A9D1IQE0-F1
#
_entry.id   AF-A0A9D1IQE0-F1
#
_cell.length_a   1.000
_cell.length_b   1.000
_cell.length_c   1.000
_cell.angle_alpha   90.00
_cell.angle_beta   90.00
_cell.angle_gamma   90.00
#
_symmetry.space_group_name_H-M   'P 1'
#
loop_
_entity.id
_entity.type
_entity.pdbx_description
1 polymer ?
#
loop_
_entity_poly.entity_id
_entity_poly.type
_entity_poly.pdbx_seq_one_letter_code
_entity_poly.pdbx_strand_id
1 'polypeptide(L)'
;MVYNINVLSFIEVSYDEYKNDLNKIKMFITDPQWIWSLSYDIMINDKLCKDLLKYVDELDVNALDYSKIERIIKEVKNKSVMIMQEADKEKDPVIKWYLYRYSYAYYGFLETIIEGSVLTDAILKLFKDKYNEKYLDVIKEVDKIKPSELTKFEKNKNLNNVDINTQEIKLYLLMKKWQDIEHLYHNNELIKKHDDAKNNFEKYVKEKYPYLSSIKGRSLLGICLLNDSPIIKIEQLYKFFDNGIIDDLTCIVGGKNLGLAKLSYNGIDIPETFIVPVKSVQEKKYVNYINELPNYKYSVRSSATVEDNKNQSFAGLFITKLNQDKKDINSAISEVYDSTYTNRVKSYVEKFNTKKPYMSVVLQRFIEPEYAGVWLGNNKNTGHLEWVKGNGEKLVSGKVTPNYEDWNTKVNNPITVNNDVVGEKCIEYQNKLNTIADFEWCVVNGKLLFVQFRPVTVKFKNNDVKIIKTEDEFIGIPASSGVAKGKPVYIEDASKIDESGFEKGDILLADFTDPDWVPVMVNSSAIITAEGGFLSHSAIISRELEIPCITGLGYDNINKISNMDYIEVNGNNGVVKKLKTKKKTK
;
A
#
# COMPACT_ATOMS: atom_id res chain seq x y z
N MET A 1 11.68 32.94 -14.72
CA MET A 1 11.43 32.47 -13.35
C MET A 1 12.00 31.08 -13.26
N VAL A 2 12.94 30.80 -12.35
CA VAL A 2 13.30 29.42 -12.04
C VAL A 2 12.07 28.81 -11.40
N TYR A 3 11.45 27.81 -12.02
CA TYR A 3 10.49 26.98 -11.29
C TYR A 3 11.26 26.38 -10.11
N ASN A 4 11.09 26.96 -8.92
CA ASN A 4 11.45 26.27 -7.68
C ASN A 4 10.47 25.11 -7.59
N ILE A 5 10.79 24.00 -8.27
CA ILE A 5 10.05 22.76 -8.20
C ILE A 5 10.37 22.24 -6.82
N ASN A 6 9.59 22.69 -5.85
CA ASN A 6 9.44 21.96 -4.62
C ASN A 6 8.82 20.63 -5.05
N VAL A 7 9.65 19.61 -5.16
CA VAL A 7 9.27 18.25 -5.54
C VAL A 7 8.13 17.75 -4.67
N LEU A 8 7.95 18.33 -3.48
CA LEU A 8 6.84 18.11 -2.55
C LEU A 8 5.47 18.66 -3.02
N SER A 9 5.36 19.31 -4.17
CA SER A 9 4.11 19.95 -4.62
C SER A 9 3.03 18.99 -5.19
N PHE A 10 3.24 17.67 -5.22
CA PHE A 10 2.20 16.68 -5.57
C PHE A 10 1.29 16.28 -4.39
N ILE A 11 1.41 17.00 -3.27
CA ILE A 11 0.76 16.76 -1.98
C ILE A 11 -0.19 17.91 -1.61
N GLU A 12 -0.24 18.96 -2.42
CA GLU A 12 -0.93 20.22 -2.07
C GLU A 12 -2.46 20.09 -2.20
N VAL A 13 -2.95 19.18 -3.05
CA VAL A 13 -4.38 19.04 -3.36
C VAL A 13 -5.01 17.86 -2.62
N SER A 14 -6.18 18.09 -2.03
CA SER A 14 -6.98 17.04 -1.37
C SER A 14 -7.38 15.94 -2.36
N TYR A 15 -7.61 14.71 -1.86
CA TYR A 15 -8.01 13.60 -2.73
C TYR A 15 -9.33 13.85 -3.47
N ASP A 16 -10.31 14.48 -2.81
CA ASP A 16 -11.60 14.81 -3.43
C ASP A 16 -11.45 15.83 -4.56
N GLU A 17 -10.63 16.86 -4.34
CA GLU A 17 -10.33 17.86 -5.37
C GLU A 17 -9.57 17.23 -6.55
N TYR A 18 -8.57 16.39 -6.28
CA TYR A 18 -7.86 15.61 -7.31
C TYR A 18 -8.81 14.79 -8.17
N LYS A 19 -9.75 14.06 -7.53
CA LYS A 19 -10.69 13.19 -8.23
C LYS A 19 -11.67 13.98 -9.10
N ASN A 20 -12.19 15.08 -8.58
CA ASN A 20 -13.10 15.95 -9.31
C ASN A 20 -12.44 16.58 -10.54
N ASP A 21 -11.21 17.08 -10.37
CA ASP A 21 -10.47 17.71 -11.46
C ASP A 21 -10.03 16.70 -12.53
N LEU A 22 -9.55 15.52 -12.10
CA LEU A 22 -9.19 14.45 -13.03
C LEU A 22 -10.39 13.98 -13.84
N ASN A 23 -11.58 13.90 -13.25
CA ASN A 23 -12.80 13.51 -13.96
C ASN A 23 -13.15 14.51 -15.08
N LYS A 24 -12.99 15.82 -14.85
CA LYS A 24 -13.21 16.83 -15.90
C LYS A 24 -12.24 16.65 -17.07
N ILE A 25 -10.96 16.39 -16.80
CA ILE A 25 -9.98 16.08 -17.85
C ILE A 25 -10.36 14.81 -18.61
N LYS A 26 -10.78 13.74 -17.90
CA LYS A 26 -11.22 12.49 -18.53
C LYS A 26 -12.49 12.64 -19.37
N MET A 27 -13.37 13.57 -19.04
CA MET A 27 -14.56 13.87 -19.85
C MET A 27 -14.22 14.62 -21.13
N PHE A 28 -13.10 15.35 -21.16
CA PHE A 28 -12.63 16.05 -22.36
C PHE A 28 -11.94 15.09 -23.35
N ILE A 29 -11.17 14.13 -22.86
CA ILE A 29 -10.37 13.22 -23.68
C ILE A 29 -11.19 11.99 -24.07
N THR A 30 -11.15 11.59 -25.34
CA THR A 30 -11.81 10.38 -25.85
C THR A 30 -10.85 9.23 -26.14
N ASP A 31 -9.56 9.50 -26.32
CA ASP A 31 -8.51 8.46 -26.46
C ASP A 31 -8.15 7.81 -25.11
N PRO A 32 -8.39 6.48 -24.93
CA PRO A 32 -8.05 5.75 -23.72
C PRO A 32 -6.55 5.77 -23.36
N GLN A 33 -5.65 5.80 -24.35
CA GLN A 33 -4.21 5.83 -24.14
C GLN A 33 -3.80 7.14 -23.45
N TRP A 34 -4.34 8.27 -23.92
CA TRP A 34 -4.05 9.57 -23.33
C TRP A 34 -4.72 9.76 -21.98
N ILE A 35 -5.94 9.26 -21.78
CA ILE A 35 -6.58 9.21 -20.45
C ILE A 35 -5.65 8.51 -19.45
N TRP A 36 -5.12 7.34 -19.82
CA TRP A 36 -4.26 6.55 -18.95
C TRP A 36 -2.91 7.21 -18.68
N SER A 37 -2.29 7.84 -19.70
CA SER A 37 -1.03 8.56 -19.57
C SER A 37 -1.19 9.79 -18.68
N LEU A 38 -2.14 10.67 -18.99
CA LEU A 38 -2.33 11.94 -18.27
C LEU A 38 -2.85 11.73 -16.85
N SER A 39 -3.63 10.67 -16.60
CA SER A 39 -4.03 10.32 -15.22
C SER A 39 -2.82 10.07 -14.31
N TYR A 40 -1.79 9.39 -14.84
CA TYR A 40 -0.55 9.17 -14.14
C TYR A 40 0.25 10.47 -13.96
N ASP A 41 0.33 11.31 -14.99
CA ASP A 41 1.08 12.57 -14.91
C ASP A 41 0.45 13.56 -13.90
N ILE A 42 -0.87 13.62 -13.88
CA ILE A 42 -1.65 14.40 -12.92
C ILE A 42 -1.50 13.84 -11.50
N MET A 43 -1.43 12.51 -11.33
CA MET A 43 -1.20 11.86 -10.04
C MET A 43 0.11 12.34 -9.36
N ILE A 44 1.17 12.54 -10.14
CA ILE A 44 2.49 12.95 -9.64
C ILE A 44 2.73 14.46 -9.71
N ASN A 45 1.76 15.25 -10.18
CA ASN A 45 1.87 16.68 -10.34
C ASN A 45 0.48 17.36 -10.26
N ASP A 46 0.11 17.80 -9.06
CA ASP A 46 -1.18 18.47 -8.83
C ASP A 46 -1.34 19.77 -9.64
N LYS A 47 -0.24 20.48 -9.89
CA LYS A 47 -0.25 21.74 -10.66
C LYS A 47 -0.60 21.51 -12.13
N LEU A 48 -0.19 20.38 -12.70
CA LEU A 48 -0.51 20.02 -14.08
C LEU A 48 -2.03 20.01 -14.28
N CYS A 49 -2.79 19.31 -13.42
CA CYS A 49 -4.23 19.16 -13.60
C CYS A 49 -4.95 20.52 -13.63
N LYS A 50 -4.66 21.38 -12.65
CA LYS A 50 -5.22 22.73 -12.60
C LYS A 50 -4.88 23.56 -13.83
N ASP A 51 -3.68 23.39 -14.36
CA ASP A 51 -3.24 24.14 -15.53
C ASP A 51 -3.86 23.63 -16.83
N LEU A 52 -4.05 22.31 -16.97
CA LEU A 52 -4.78 21.71 -18.08
C LEU A 52 -6.25 22.11 -18.09
N LEU A 53 -6.89 22.17 -16.91
CA LEU A 53 -8.29 22.56 -16.80
C LEU A 53 -8.57 23.98 -17.29
N LYS A 54 -7.64 24.93 -17.12
CA LYS A 54 -7.79 26.28 -17.69
C LYS A 54 -7.98 26.22 -19.20
N TYR A 55 -7.23 25.35 -19.87
CA TYR A 55 -7.37 25.17 -21.32
C TYR A 55 -8.66 24.46 -21.69
N VAL A 56 -9.05 23.43 -20.94
CA VAL A 56 -10.32 22.72 -21.17
C VAL A 56 -11.52 23.65 -21.01
N ASP A 57 -11.54 24.47 -19.95
CA ASP A 57 -12.61 25.43 -19.69
C ASP A 57 -12.68 26.53 -20.77
N GLU A 58 -11.55 26.86 -21.40
CA GLU A 58 -11.50 27.80 -22.52
C GLU A 58 -11.90 27.15 -23.86
N LEU A 59 -11.79 25.85 -24.03
CA LEU A 59 -12.14 25.14 -25.26
C LEU A 59 -13.65 24.83 -25.29
N ASP A 60 -14.44 25.78 -25.78
CA ASP A 60 -15.89 25.61 -25.92
C ASP A 60 -16.25 24.75 -27.15
N VAL A 61 -16.69 23.52 -26.89
CA VAL A 61 -17.13 22.57 -27.93
C VAL A 61 -18.39 23.03 -28.69
N ASN A 62 -19.15 23.98 -28.13
CA ASN A 62 -20.33 24.55 -28.77
C ASN A 62 -20.01 25.81 -29.60
N ALA A 63 -18.84 26.42 -29.39
CA ALA A 63 -18.40 27.63 -30.07
C ALA A 63 -16.95 27.48 -30.55
N LEU A 64 -16.77 26.76 -31.66
CA LEU A 64 -15.47 26.39 -32.24
C LEU A 64 -14.75 27.58 -32.91
N ASP A 65 -14.08 28.41 -32.11
CA ASP A 65 -13.30 29.57 -32.56
C ASP A 65 -11.87 29.18 -32.99
N TYR A 66 -11.55 29.40 -34.26
CA TYR A 66 -10.22 29.10 -34.84
C TYR A 66 -9.08 29.81 -34.12
N SER A 67 -9.20 31.11 -33.87
CA SER A 67 -8.11 31.93 -33.29
C SER A 67 -7.86 31.55 -31.83
N LYS A 68 -8.93 31.22 -31.10
CA LYS A 68 -8.85 30.73 -29.72
C LYS A 68 -8.17 29.37 -29.64
N ILE A 69 -8.59 28.42 -30.47
CA ILE A 69 -8.01 27.07 -30.53
C ILE A 69 -6.53 27.15 -30.93
N GLU A 70 -6.19 27.91 -31.98
CA GLU A 70 -4.79 28.07 -32.41
C GLU A 70 -3.92 28.71 -31.33
N ARG A 71 -4.44 29.70 -30.58
CA ARG A 71 -3.72 30.29 -29.45
C ARG A 71 -3.44 29.26 -28.35
N ILE A 72 -4.46 28.49 -27.95
CA ILE A 72 -4.33 27.47 -26.89
C ILE A 72 -3.30 26.41 -27.29
N ILE A 73 -3.37 25.91 -28.52
CA ILE A 73 -2.39 24.96 -29.08
C ILE A 73 -0.96 25.52 -28.97
N LYS A 74 -0.74 26.78 -29.37
CA LYS A 74 0.57 27.46 -29.26
C LYS A 74 1.03 27.58 -27.80
N GLU A 75 0.14 27.94 -26.89
CA GLU A 75 0.46 28.09 -25.46
C GLU A 75 0.85 26.74 -24.83
N VAL A 76 0.07 25.68 -25.06
CA VAL A 76 0.35 24.32 -24.57
C VAL A 76 1.67 23.82 -25.15
N LYS A 77 1.91 24.01 -26.46
CA LYS A 77 3.18 23.70 -27.11
C LYS A 77 4.36 24.41 -26.46
N ASN A 78 4.24 25.72 -26.26
CA ASN A 78 5.29 26.53 -25.66
C ASN A 78 5.62 26.04 -24.24
N LYS A 79 4.62 25.62 -23.45
CA LYS A 79 4.85 25.01 -22.13
C LYS A 79 5.66 23.72 -22.22
N SER A 80 5.29 22.82 -23.15
CA SER A 80 6.07 21.59 -23.38
C SER A 80 7.54 21.91 -23.68
N VAL A 81 7.80 22.82 -24.62
CA VAL A 81 9.16 23.20 -25.04
C VAL A 81 9.93 23.87 -23.90
N MET A 82 9.32 24.80 -23.17
CA MET A 82 9.97 25.49 -22.06
C MET A 82 10.40 24.52 -20.96
N ILE A 83 9.51 23.60 -20.56
CA ILE A 83 9.81 22.60 -19.52
C ILE A 83 10.90 21.63 -19.99
N MET A 84 10.89 21.23 -21.27
CA MET A 84 11.95 20.41 -21.86
C MET A 84 13.31 21.12 -21.79
N GLN A 85 13.37 22.42 -22.10
CA GLN A 85 14.59 23.22 -22.02
C GLN A 85 15.08 23.41 -20.57
N GLU A 86 14.19 23.38 -19.59
CA GLU A 86 14.56 23.31 -18.17
C GLU A 86 15.14 21.93 -17.83
N ALA A 87 14.53 20.85 -18.32
CA ALA A 87 15.03 19.47 -18.16
C ALA A 87 16.44 19.30 -18.74
N ASP A 88 16.73 19.93 -19.89
CA ASP A 88 18.06 19.92 -20.51
C ASP A 88 19.16 20.42 -19.54
N LYS A 89 18.85 21.43 -18.73
CA LYS A 89 19.77 22.09 -17.79
C LYS A 89 19.91 21.35 -16.46
N GLU A 90 18.94 20.50 -16.12
CA GLU A 90 18.91 19.77 -14.86
C GLU A 90 19.97 18.66 -14.81
N LYS A 91 20.62 18.53 -13.66
CA LYS A 91 21.68 17.56 -13.38
C LYS A 91 21.21 16.42 -12.48
N ASP A 92 20.26 16.67 -11.57
CA ASP A 92 19.70 15.61 -10.75
C ASP A 92 18.87 14.65 -11.64
N PRO A 93 19.20 13.34 -11.68
CA PRO A 93 18.52 12.40 -12.57
C PRO A 93 17.02 12.26 -12.30
N VAL A 94 16.57 12.42 -11.05
CA VAL A 94 15.16 12.33 -10.65
C VAL A 94 14.41 13.55 -11.14
N ILE A 95 14.93 14.75 -10.88
CA ILE A 95 14.29 16.01 -11.32
C ILE A 95 14.31 16.13 -12.83
N LYS A 96 15.41 15.73 -13.47
CA LYS A 96 15.53 15.72 -14.93
C LYS A 96 14.45 14.84 -15.56
N TRP A 97 14.30 13.62 -15.06
CA TRP A 97 13.27 12.70 -15.57
C TRP A 97 11.85 13.21 -15.29
N TYR A 98 11.59 13.75 -14.10
CA TYR A 98 10.32 14.39 -13.78
C TYR A 98 9.97 15.52 -14.76
N LEU A 99 10.91 16.40 -15.06
CA LEU A 99 10.72 17.52 -15.99
C LEU A 99 10.45 17.03 -17.42
N TYR A 100 11.20 16.04 -17.92
CA TYR A 100 10.90 15.45 -19.23
C TYR A 100 9.52 14.82 -19.29
N ARG A 101 9.11 14.15 -18.21
CA ARG A 101 7.77 13.58 -18.12
C ARG A 101 6.69 14.66 -18.07
N TYR A 102 6.95 15.76 -17.35
CA TYR A 102 6.05 16.90 -17.28
C TYR A 102 5.91 17.62 -18.63
N SER A 103 7.00 17.79 -19.37
CA SER A 103 6.97 18.25 -20.77
C SER A 103 6.15 17.29 -21.64
N TYR A 104 6.38 15.98 -21.52
CA TYR A 104 5.64 14.96 -22.26
C TYR A 104 4.14 14.97 -21.95
N ALA A 105 3.73 15.34 -20.74
CA ALA A 105 2.32 15.48 -20.40
C ALA A 105 1.65 16.64 -21.16
N TYR A 106 2.33 17.78 -21.35
CA TYR A 106 1.81 18.86 -22.21
C TYR A 106 1.76 18.45 -23.68
N TYR A 107 2.79 17.74 -24.17
CA TYR A 107 2.73 17.14 -25.51
C TYR A 107 1.52 16.20 -25.63
N GLY A 108 1.31 15.30 -24.67
CA GLY A 108 0.17 14.39 -24.68
C GLY A 108 -1.18 15.10 -24.63
N PHE A 109 -1.31 16.14 -23.81
CA PHE A 109 -2.53 16.94 -23.80
C PHE A 109 -2.74 17.67 -25.13
N LEU A 110 -1.68 18.16 -25.77
CA LEU A 110 -1.75 18.76 -27.09
C LEU A 110 -2.24 17.77 -28.15
N GLU A 111 -1.75 16.53 -28.09
CA GLU A 111 -2.24 15.44 -28.94
C GLU A 111 -3.75 15.25 -28.72
N THR A 112 -4.26 15.29 -27.48
CA THR A 112 -5.72 15.21 -27.24
C THR A 112 -6.51 16.37 -27.85
N ILE A 113 -5.96 17.58 -27.86
CA ILE A 113 -6.61 18.75 -28.49
C ILE A 113 -6.68 18.58 -30.01
N ILE A 114 -5.64 17.99 -30.60
CA ILE A 114 -5.51 17.80 -32.06
C ILE A 114 -6.26 16.56 -32.54
N GLU A 115 -6.30 15.51 -31.73
CA GLU A 115 -6.92 14.22 -32.01
C GLU A 115 -7.39 13.51 -30.72
N GLY A 116 -8.59 12.93 -30.72
CA GLY A 116 -9.02 12.09 -29.59
C GLY A 116 -9.51 12.88 -28.37
N SER A 117 -10.25 13.97 -28.61
CA SER A 117 -11.06 14.68 -27.62
C SER A 117 -12.45 15.02 -28.13
N VAL A 118 -13.33 15.38 -27.20
CA VAL A 118 -14.66 15.92 -27.51
C VAL A 118 -14.62 17.15 -28.41
N LEU A 119 -13.53 17.93 -28.39
CA LEU A 119 -13.32 19.05 -29.31
C LEU A 119 -13.15 18.56 -30.75
N THR A 120 -12.31 17.55 -30.95
CA THR A 120 -12.06 16.98 -32.28
C THR A 120 -13.31 16.30 -32.84
N ASP A 121 -14.08 15.63 -31.97
CA ASP A 121 -15.37 15.05 -32.34
C ASP A 121 -16.39 16.13 -32.74
N ALA A 122 -16.41 17.28 -32.06
CA ALA A 122 -17.25 18.42 -32.41
C ALA A 122 -16.85 19.04 -33.76
N ILE A 123 -15.55 19.19 -34.05
CA ILE A 123 -15.04 19.66 -35.35
C ILE A 123 -15.44 18.68 -36.46
N LEU A 124 -15.28 17.37 -36.25
CA LEU A 124 -15.69 16.35 -37.21
C LEU A 124 -17.20 16.34 -37.41
N LYS A 125 -17.99 16.57 -36.36
CA LYS A 125 -19.45 16.70 -36.45
C LYS A 125 -19.85 17.92 -37.28
N LEU A 126 -19.25 19.08 -37.04
CA LEU A 126 -19.45 20.29 -37.84
C LEU A 126 -19.13 20.02 -39.33
N PHE A 127 -18.10 19.24 -39.61
CA PHE A 127 -17.76 18.78 -40.96
C PHE A 127 -18.83 17.85 -41.56
N LYS A 128 -19.32 16.87 -40.79
CA LYS A 128 -20.37 15.93 -41.21
C LYS A 128 -21.70 16.65 -41.47
N ASP A 129 -22.11 17.56 -40.59
CA ASP A 129 -23.38 18.29 -40.70
C ASP A 129 -23.43 19.15 -41.97
N LYS A 130 -22.28 19.66 -42.43
CA LYS A 130 -22.18 20.45 -43.66
C LYS A 130 -22.18 19.61 -44.94
N TYR A 131 -21.45 18.50 -44.95
CA TYR A 131 -21.20 17.72 -46.16
C TYR A 131 -22.02 16.41 -46.25
N ASN A 132 -22.79 16.08 -45.22
CA ASN A 132 -23.62 14.87 -45.11
C ASN A 132 -22.84 13.61 -45.49
N GLU A 133 -23.42 12.70 -46.28
CA GLU A 133 -22.77 11.45 -46.72
C GLU A 133 -21.47 11.64 -47.51
N LYS A 134 -21.24 12.84 -48.08
CA LYS A 134 -20.05 13.15 -48.88
C LYS A 134 -18.86 13.65 -48.07
N TYR A 135 -18.98 13.77 -46.74
CA TYR A 135 -17.93 14.37 -45.90
C TYR A 135 -16.58 13.64 -46.02
N LEU A 136 -16.58 12.30 -46.17
CA LEU A 136 -15.36 11.52 -46.34
C LEU A 136 -14.63 11.82 -47.65
N ASP A 137 -15.37 12.07 -48.74
CA ASP A 137 -14.77 12.41 -50.03
C ASP A 137 -14.17 13.82 -49.99
N VAL A 138 -14.85 14.75 -49.30
CA VAL A 138 -14.31 16.10 -49.07
C VAL A 138 -13.04 16.04 -48.21
N ILE A 139 -13.02 15.24 -47.13
CA ILE A 139 -11.82 15.04 -46.31
C ILE A 139 -10.67 14.50 -47.17
N LYS A 140 -10.90 13.48 -48.01
CA LYS A 140 -9.86 12.93 -48.92
C LYS A 140 -9.30 13.99 -49.88
N GLU A 141 -10.14 14.89 -50.39
CA GLU A 141 -9.68 15.99 -51.25
C GLU A 141 -8.90 17.05 -50.46
N VAL A 142 -9.35 17.37 -49.24
CA VAL A 142 -8.66 18.30 -48.33
C VAL A 142 -7.32 17.73 -47.87
N ASP A 143 -7.21 16.42 -47.64
CA ASP A 143 -5.96 15.75 -47.23
C ASP A 143 -4.88 15.77 -48.33
N LYS A 144 -5.26 15.97 -49.61
CA LYS A 144 -4.29 16.23 -50.69
C LYS A 144 -3.62 17.59 -50.54
N ILE A 145 -4.22 18.52 -49.78
CA ILE A 145 -3.63 19.81 -49.45
C ILE A 145 -2.57 19.56 -48.39
N LYS A 146 -1.29 19.70 -48.74
CA LYS A 146 -0.22 19.64 -47.76
C LYS A 146 -0.27 20.89 -46.86
N PRO A 147 -0.39 20.75 -45.53
CA PRO A 147 -0.48 21.90 -44.62
C PRO A 147 0.73 22.84 -44.69
N SER A 148 1.92 22.29 -44.98
CA SER A 148 3.16 23.04 -45.19
C SER A 148 3.18 23.90 -46.46
N GLU A 149 2.23 23.70 -47.38
CA GLU A 149 2.07 24.49 -48.60
C GLU A 149 1.02 25.60 -48.46
N LEU A 150 0.26 25.66 -47.34
CA LEU A 150 -0.83 26.62 -47.12
C LEU A 150 -0.39 28.10 -47.19
N THR A 151 0.86 28.43 -46.86
CA THR A 151 1.41 29.79 -47.06
C THR A 151 1.60 30.17 -48.54
N LYS A 152 1.54 29.20 -49.47
CA LYS A 152 1.54 29.43 -50.93
C LYS A 152 0.15 29.39 -51.55
N PHE A 153 -0.91 29.11 -50.78
CA PHE A 153 -2.29 29.02 -51.26
C PHE A 153 -3.01 30.38 -51.39
N GLU A 154 -2.28 31.49 -51.51
CA GLU A 154 -2.84 32.82 -51.79
C GLU A 154 -3.51 32.96 -53.18
N LYS A 155 -3.59 31.90 -53.98
CA LYS A 155 -4.30 31.95 -55.27
C LYS A 155 -5.15 30.71 -55.51
N ASN A 156 -6.47 30.89 -55.36
CA ASN A 156 -7.56 30.24 -56.09
C ASN A 156 -7.19 28.91 -56.77
N LYS A 157 -7.24 27.81 -56.01
CA LYS A 157 -7.54 26.50 -56.56
C LYS A 157 -8.80 25.99 -55.88
N ASN A 158 -9.92 26.09 -56.57
CA ASN A 158 -11.10 25.29 -56.26
C ASN A 158 -10.72 23.83 -56.49
N LEU A 159 -10.47 23.09 -55.41
CA LEU A 159 -10.50 21.63 -55.45
C LEU A 159 -11.96 21.25 -55.69
N ASN A 160 -12.32 20.82 -56.91
CA ASN A 160 -13.62 20.23 -57.25
C ASN A 160 -14.83 20.75 -56.43
N ASN A 161 -15.11 22.06 -56.48
CA ASN A 161 -16.23 22.73 -55.78
C ASN A 161 -16.18 22.82 -54.24
N VAL A 162 -15.01 22.68 -53.61
CA VAL A 162 -14.85 22.82 -52.15
C VAL A 162 -14.23 24.18 -51.79
N ASP A 163 -14.96 25.01 -51.02
CA ASP A 163 -14.44 26.28 -50.50
C ASP A 163 -13.61 26.07 -49.24
N ILE A 164 -12.28 26.16 -49.39
CA ILE A 164 -11.30 25.98 -48.32
C ILE A 164 -11.36 27.08 -47.24
N ASN A 165 -12.06 28.19 -47.48
CA ASN A 165 -12.16 29.30 -46.52
C ASN A 165 -13.23 29.10 -45.46
N THR A 166 -14.01 28.04 -45.60
CA THR A 166 -15.07 27.69 -44.66
C THR A 166 -14.50 27.30 -43.28
N GLN A 167 -15.26 27.58 -42.22
CA GLN A 167 -14.81 27.37 -40.84
C GLN A 167 -14.44 25.90 -40.56
N GLU A 168 -15.24 24.96 -41.08
CA GLU A 168 -15.05 23.51 -40.93
C GLU A 168 -13.69 23.07 -41.49
N ILE A 169 -13.36 23.54 -42.70
CA ILE A 169 -12.12 23.18 -43.38
C ILE A 169 -10.93 23.87 -42.73
N LYS A 170 -11.05 25.13 -42.33
CA LYS A 170 -10.00 25.85 -41.59
C LYS A 170 -9.66 25.16 -40.27
N LEU A 171 -10.66 24.72 -39.51
CA LEU A 171 -10.45 23.99 -38.25
C LEU A 171 -9.82 22.62 -38.50
N TYR A 172 -10.29 21.87 -39.49
CA TYR A 172 -9.69 20.59 -39.87
C TYR A 172 -8.22 20.73 -40.28
N LEU A 173 -7.91 21.68 -41.18
CA LEU A 173 -6.56 21.97 -41.62
C LEU A 173 -5.66 22.48 -40.48
N LEU A 174 -6.22 23.21 -39.51
CA LEU A 174 -5.49 23.59 -38.29
C LEU A 174 -5.04 22.35 -37.52
N MET A 175 -5.93 21.38 -37.29
CA MET A 175 -5.58 20.13 -36.61
C MET A 175 -4.50 19.37 -37.37
N LYS A 176 -4.67 19.16 -38.69
CA LYS A 176 -3.67 18.46 -39.53
C LYS A 176 -2.31 19.15 -39.52
N LYS A 177 -2.28 20.47 -39.65
CA LYS A 177 -1.05 21.27 -39.57
C LYS A 177 -0.31 21.01 -38.26
N TRP A 178 -1.03 21.05 -37.14
CA TRP A 178 -0.40 20.86 -35.84
C TRP A 178 -0.02 19.42 -35.57
N GLN A 179 -0.80 18.45 -36.07
CA GLN A 179 -0.42 17.03 -36.04
C GLN A 179 0.96 16.80 -36.69
N ASP A 180 1.19 17.37 -37.88
CA ASP A 180 2.49 17.26 -38.57
C ASP A 180 3.63 17.96 -37.78
N ILE A 181 3.37 19.15 -37.24
CA ILE A 181 4.35 19.91 -36.43
C ILE A 181 4.72 19.15 -35.16
N GLU A 182 3.73 18.58 -34.47
CA GLU A 182 3.92 17.85 -33.22
C GLU A 182 4.64 16.52 -33.44
N HIS A 183 4.31 15.77 -34.50
CA HIS A 183 5.07 14.57 -34.87
C HIS A 183 6.55 14.88 -35.13
N LEU A 184 6.86 15.97 -35.84
CA LEU A 184 8.25 16.38 -36.09
C LEU A 184 8.97 16.76 -34.79
N TYR A 185 8.31 17.53 -33.92
CA TYR A 185 8.87 17.88 -32.61
C TYR A 185 9.12 16.65 -31.73
N HIS A 186 8.13 15.76 -31.63
CA HIS A 186 8.24 14.53 -30.84
C HIS A 186 9.45 13.71 -31.29
N ASN A 187 9.53 13.42 -32.59
CA ASN A 187 10.53 12.53 -33.16
C ASN A 187 11.95 13.13 -33.17
N ASN A 188 12.07 14.44 -33.41
CA ASN A 188 13.37 15.09 -33.58
C ASN A 188 13.94 15.69 -32.29
N GLU A 189 13.09 16.13 -31.37
CA GLU A 189 13.52 16.92 -30.21
C GLU A 189 13.22 16.28 -28.85
N LEU A 190 12.03 15.67 -28.68
CA LEU A 190 11.55 15.26 -27.35
C LEU A 190 11.87 13.80 -27.01
N ILE A 191 11.46 12.83 -27.84
CA ILE A 191 11.37 11.42 -27.43
C ILE A 191 12.73 10.81 -27.05
N LYS A 192 13.77 11.10 -27.84
CA LYS A 192 15.12 10.59 -27.57
C LYS A 192 15.64 11.08 -26.23
N LYS A 193 15.49 12.37 -25.95
CA LYS A 193 15.95 12.98 -24.69
C LYS A 193 15.14 12.48 -23.49
N HIS A 194 13.83 12.32 -23.67
CA HIS A 194 12.93 11.73 -22.69
C HIS A 194 13.38 10.31 -22.32
N ASP A 195 13.65 9.45 -23.30
CA ASP A 195 14.05 8.06 -23.07
C ASP A 195 15.45 7.96 -22.46
N ASP A 196 16.39 8.80 -22.90
CA ASP A 196 17.73 8.89 -22.30
C ASP A 196 17.65 9.31 -20.83
N ALA A 197 16.81 10.30 -20.49
CA ALA A 197 16.59 10.73 -19.12
C ALA A 197 15.96 9.62 -18.26
N LYS A 198 14.97 8.89 -18.80
CA LYS A 198 14.36 7.73 -18.13
C LYS A 198 15.39 6.65 -17.82
N ASN A 199 16.20 6.27 -18.80
CA ASN A 199 17.20 5.21 -18.63
C ASN A 199 18.25 5.59 -17.58
N ASN A 200 18.72 6.84 -17.60
CA ASN A 200 19.64 7.37 -16.59
C ASN A 200 19.01 7.40 -15.19
N PHE A 201 17.75 7.81 -15.08
CA PHE A 201 16.98 7.77 -13.84
C PHE A 201 16.83 6.36 -13.29
N GLU A 202 16.40 5.40 -14.11
CA GLU A 202 16.21 4.01 -13.67
C GLU A 202 17.53 3.39 -13.20
N LYS A 203 18.65 3.68 -13.87
CA LYS A 203 19.98 3.24 -13.45
C LYS A 203 20.36 3.86 -12.10
N TYR A 204 20.22 5.17 -11.96
CA TYR A 204 20.50 5.90 -10.72
C TYR A 204 19.71 5.35 -9.53
N VAL A 205 18.40 5.12 -9.71
CA VAL A 205 17.52 4.63 -8.62
C VAL A 205 17.90 3.21 -8.21
N LYS A 206 18.20 2.32 -9.16
CA LYS A 206 18.63 0.95 -8.85
C LYS A 206 19.94 0.90 -8.07
N GLU A 207 20.89 1.78 -8.39
CA GLU A 207 22.18 1.87 -7.70
C GLU A 207 22.02 2.48 -6.29
N LYS A 208 21.23 3.55 -6.16
CA LYS A 208 21.11 4.30 -4.90
C LYS A 208 20.08 3.74 -3.92
N TYR A 209 18.99 3.15 -4.41
CA TYR A 209 17.89 2.65 -3.59
C TYR A 209 17.56 1.19 -3.94
N PRO A 210 18.31 0.21 -3.42
CA PRO A 210 18.16 -1.20 -3.79
C PRO A 210 16.76 -1.78 -3.53
N TYR A 211 16.02 -1.24 -2.56
CA TYR A 211 14.64 -1.65 -2.25
C TYR A 211 13.62 -1.25 -3.33
N LEU A 212 13.98 -0.36 -4.25
CA LEU A 212 13.15 0.03 -5.40
C LEU A 212 13.48 -0.78 -6.68
N SER A 213 14.50 -1.65 -6.63
CA SER A 213 15.05 -2.33 -7.82
C SER A 213 14.06 -3.23 -8.56
N SER A 214 13.00 -3.70 -7.89
CA SER A 214 11.94 -4.51 -8.50
C SER A 214 10.93 -3.69 -9.30
N ILE A 215 10.88 -2.38 -9.10
CA ILE A 215 9.93 -1.48 -9.78
C ILE A 215 10.54 -1.01 -11.10
N LYS A 216 9.73 -0.96 -12.15
CA LYS A 216 10.16 -0.55 -13.49
C LYS A 216 9.20 0.46 -14.11
N GLY A 217 9.69 1.24 -15.07
CA GLY A 217 8.85 2.11 -15.88
C GLY A 217 8.19 3.23 -15.07
N ARG A 218 6.94 3.54 -15.42
CA ARG A 218 6.26 4.74 -14.91
C ARG A 218 6.02 4.70 -13.40
N SER A 219 5.69 3.55 -12.80
CA SER A 219 5.50 3.46 -11.35
C SER A 219 6.71 3.96 -10.56
N LEU A 220 7.93 3.74 -11.08
CA LEU A 220 9.16 4.07 -10.38
C LEU A 220 9.30 5.55 -10.07
N LEU A 221 8.91 6.44 -10.99
CA LEU A 221 9.02 7.88 -10.76
C LEU A 221 8.07 8.33 -9.65
N GLY A 222 6.78 7.99 -9.75
CA GLY A 222 5.80 8.32 -8.71
C GLY A 222 6.19 7.80 -7.33
N ILE A 223 6.64 6.54 -7.25
CA ILE A 223 7.14 5.94 -6.00
C ILE A 223 8.40 6.66 -5.50
N CYS A 224 9.34 7.01 -6.38
CA CYS A 224 10.56 7.70 -5.97
C CYS A 224 10.27 9.12 -5.44
N LEU A 225 9.34 9.84 -6.07
CA LEU A 225 8.90 11.16 -5.62
C LEU A 225 8.22 11.07 -4.27
N LEU A 226 7.28 10.14 -4.10
CA LEU A 226 6.57 9.91 -2.84
C LEU A 226 7.51 9.47 -1.71
N ASN A 227 8.49 8.62 -2.00
CA ASN A 227 9.51 8.22 -1.04
C ASN A 227 10.37 9.40 -0.56
N ASP A 228 10.51 10.44 -1.37
CA ASP A 228 11.25 11.65 -0.99
C ASP A 228 10.50 12.55 0.00
N SER A 229 9.19 12.31 0.18
CA SER A 229 8.35 13.08 1.09
C SER A 229 8.79 12.89 2.55
N PRO A 230 8.93 13.97 3.33
CA PRO A 230 9.28 13.89 4.75
C PRO A 230 8.26 13.10 5.56
N ILE A 231 6.98 13.42 5.38
CA ILE A 231 5.83 12.77 6.01
C ILE A 231 4.71 12.74 4.97
N ILE A 232 3.99 11.62 4.90
CA ILE A 232 2.86 11.41 3.99
C ILE A 232 1.59 11.23 4.83
N LYS A 233 0.55 12.02 4.56
CA LYS A 233 -0.81 11.74 5.01
C LYS A 233 -1.39 10.57 4.25
N ILE A 234 -2.11 9.69 4.92
CA ILE A 234 -2.53 8.41 4.33
C ILE A 234 -3.40 8.56 3.07
N GLU A 235 -4.20 9.62 2.99
CA GLU A 235 -5.10 9.94 1.87
C GLU A 235 -4.33 10.24 0.58
N GLN A 236 -3.07 10.66 0.69
CA GLN A 236 -2.24 10.90 -0.48
C GLN A 236 -1.92 9.62 -1.25
N LEU A 237 -1.95 8.46 -0.58
CA LEU A 237 -1.77 7.17 -1.23
C LEU A 237 -2.94 6.80 -2.14
N TYR A 238 -4.11 7.41 -1.97
CA TYR A 238 -5.32 7.07 -2.73
C TYR A 238 -5.17 7.37 -4.22
N LYS A 239 -4.41 8.42 -4.57
CA LYS A 239 -4.09 8.76 -5.96
C LYS A 239 -3.35 7.60 -6.66
N PHE A 240 -2.49 6.88 -5.94
CA PHE A 240 -1.78 5.72 -6.44
C PHE A 240 -2.67 4.48 -6.56
N PHE A 241 -3.70 4.38 -5.72
CA PHE A 241 -4.65 3.28 -5.76
C PHE A 241 -5.50 3.36 -7.03
N ASP A 242 -6.02 4.55 -7.34
CA ASP A 242 -6.80 4.81 -8.55
C ASP A 242 -6.02 4.58 -9.85
N ASN A 243 -4.68 4.61 -9.79
CA ASN A 243 -3.78 4.39 -10.93
C ASN A 243 -3.19 2.96 -10.98
N GLY A 244 -3.59 2.07 -10.07
CA GLY A 244 -3.17 0.67 -10.04
C GLY A 244 -1.73 0.43 -9.58
N ILE A 245 -1.16 1.35 -8.78
CA ILE A 245 0.24 1.30 -8.29
C ILE A 245 0.28 0.88 -6.81
N ILE A 246 -0.70 0.07 -6.38
CA ILE A 246 -0.90 -0.28 -4.96
C ILE A 246 0.25 -1.16 -4.44
N ASP A 247 0.60 -2.22 -5.18
CA ASP A 247 1.55 -3.21 -4.70
C ASP A 247 2.97 -2.65 -4.61
N ASP A 248 3.33 -1.74 -5.53
CA ASP A 248 4.62 -1.07 -5.56
C ASP A 248 4.84 -0.15 -4.34
N LEU A 249 3.78 0.39 -3.71
CA LEU A 249 3.91 1.25 -2.52
C LEU A 249 4.54 0.53 -1.33
N THR A 250 4.36 -0.78 -1.23
CA THR A 250 4.86 -1.58 -0.09
C THR A 250 6.36 -1.41 0.13
N CYS A 251 7.14 -1.16 -0.93
CA CYS A 251 8.58 -0.99 -0.81
C CYS A 251 9.03 0.34 -0.17
N ILE A 252 8.11 1.32 -0.01
CA ILE A 252 8.42 2.62 0.61
C ILE A 252 7.60 2.90 1.86
N VAL A 253 6.42 2.29 2.01
CA VAL A 253 5.57 2.47 3.21
C VAL A 253 5.46 1.21 4.08
N GLY A 254 5.83 0.03 3.57
CA GLY A 254 5.68 -1.25 4.27
C GLY A 254 4.24 -1.75 4.35
N GLY A 255 4.06 -2.98 4.88
CA GLY A 255 2.78 -3.68 4.89
C GLY A 255 1.71 -3.02 5.75
N LYS A 256 2.07 -2.54 6.95
CA LYS A 256 1.11 -1.98 7.93
C LYS A 256 0.51 -0.66 7.45
N ASN A 257 1.34 0.26 6.97
CA ASN A 257 0.86 1.51 6.38
C ASN A 257 -0.03 1.24 5.16
N LEU A 258 0.35 0.29 4.30
CA LEU A 258 -0.47 -0.07 3.15
C LEU A 258 -1.81 -0.68 3.55
N GLY A 259 -1.82 -1.51 4.61
CA GLY A 259 -3.03 -2.07 5.21
C GLY A 259 -3.98 -0.99 5.73
N LEU A 260 -3.46 -0.04 6.52
CA LEU A 260 -4.21 1.12 6.99
C LEU A 260 -4.76 1.97 5.83
N ALA A 261 -3.96 2.19 4.79
CA ALA A 261 -4.40 2.94 3.63
C ALA A 261 -5.53 2.24 2.87
N LYS A 262 -5.49 0.90 2.77
CA LYS A 262 -6.57 0.08 2.21
C LYS A 262 -7.86 0.18 3.02
N LEU A 263 -7.78 0.17 4.36
CA LEU A 263 -8.94 0.38 5.22
C LEU A 263 -9.58 1.74 4.94
N SER A 264 -8.78 2.80 5.06
CA SER A 264 -9.26 4.17 4.95
C SER A 264 -9.76 4.53 3.53
N TYR A 265 -9.10 4.04 2.48
CA TYR A 265 -9.57 4.19 1.08
C TYR A 265 -10.94 3.55 0.86
N ASN A 266 -11.22 2.45 1.56
CA ASN A 266 -12.52 1.78 1.52
C ASN A 266 -13.51 2.37 2.54
N GLY A 267 -13.25 3.55 3.12
CA GLY A 267 -14.14 4.21 4.06
C GLY A 267 -14.37 3.43 5.36
N ILE A 268 -13.37 2.65 5.79
CA ILE A 268 -13.35 2.03 7.12
C ILE A 268 -12.63 2.98 8.06
N ASP A 269 -13.26 3.28 9.20
CA ASP A 269 -12.74 4.24 10.16
C ASP A 269 -11.43 3.76 10.80
N ILE A 270 -10.38 4.58 10.67
CA ILE A 270 -9.08 4.40 11.30
C ILE A 270 -8.72 5.66 12.11
N PRO A 271 -7.85 5.58 13.12
CA PRO A 271 -7.29 6.78 13.72
C PRO A 271 -6.44 7.55 12.70
N GLU A 272 -6.39 8.88 12.84
CA GLU A 272 -5.59 9.76 11.98
C GLU A 272 -4.15 9.25 11.88
N THR A 273 -3.67 9.03 10.65
CA THR A 273 -2.42 8.31 10.40
C THR A 273 -1.54 9.07 9.41
N PHE A 274 -0.28 9.20 9.78
CA PHE A 274 0.81 9.72 8.96
C PHE A 274 1.87 8.64 8.78
N ILE A 275 2.62 8.76 7.69
CA ILE A 275 3.60 7.78 7.25
C ILE A 275 4.94 8.48 7.11
N VAL A 276 5.99 7.89 7.69
CA VAL A 276 7.38 8.29 7.39
C VAL A 276 7.94 7.24 6.43
N PRO A 277 8.13 7.58 5.13
CA PRO A 277 8.57 6.60 4.13
C PRO A 277 10.03 6.21 4.35
N VAL A 278 10.44 5.07 3.77
CA VAL A 278 11.78 4.47 3.96
C VAL A 278 12.91 5.49 3.82
N LYS A 279 12.94 6.27 2.72
CA LYS A 279 14.02 7.25 2.52
C LYS A 279 13.98 8.38 3.55
N SER A 280 12.80 8.85 3.93
CA SER A 280 12.68 9.89 4.97
C SER A 280 13.20 9.42 6.32
N VAL A 281 12.93 8.15 6.70
CA VAL A 281 13.50 7.56 7.92
C VAL A 281 15.04 7.50 7.83
N GLN A 282 15.57 6.97 6.72
CA GLN A 282 17.02 6.81 6.52
C GLN A 282 17.79 8.13 6.49
N GLU A 283 17.24 9.13 5.81
CA GLU A 283 17.87 10.45 5.62
C GLU A 283 17.40 11.48 6.67
N LYS A 284 16.57 11.08 7.63
CA LYS A 284 16.00 11.92 8.69
C LYS A 284 15.26 13.16 8.18
N LYS A 285 14.60 13.06 7.02
CA LYS A 285 13.88 14.20 6.41
C LYS A 285 12.68 14.66 7.24
N TYR A 286 12.06 13.75 7.98
CA TYR A 286 10.89 14.01 8.82
C TYR A 286 11.14 15.00 9.98
N VAL A 287 12.39 15.18 10.44
CA VAL A 287 12.71 15.86 11.70
C VAL A 287 12.09 17.25 11.81
N ASN A 288 12.19 18.05 10.74
CA ASN A 288 11.66 19.42 10.73
C ASN A 288 10.13 19.47 10.58
N TYR A 289 9.52 18.40 10.09
CA TYR A 289 8.09 18.31 9.79
C TYR A 289 7.27 17.76 10.97
N ILE A 290 7.93 17.17 11.99
CA ILE A 290 7.24 16.75 13.22
C ILE A 290 6.53 17.91 13.90
N ASN A 291 7.07 19.13 13.82
CA ASN A 291 6.45 20.30 14.44
C ASN A 291 5.10 20.66 13.80
N GLU A 292 4.93 20.39 12.51
CA GLU A 292 3.71 20.63 11.72
C GLU A 292 2.61 19.61 12.03
N LEU A 293 2.95 18.49 12.69
CA LEU A 293 1.97 17.50 13.10
C LEU A 293 1.02 18.06 14.18
N PRO A 294 -0.26 17.63 14.18
CA PRO A 294 -1.21 17.98 15.21
C PRO A 294 -0.69 17.74 16.64
N ASN A 295 -1.12 18.57 17.60
CA ASN A 295 -0.66 18.45 18.98
C ASN A 295 -1.49 17.45 19.78
N TYR A 296 -1.21 16.16 19.60
CA TYR A 296 -1.74 15.07 20.43
C TYR A 296 -0.68 13.99 20.65
N LYS A 297 -1.07 12.85 21.24
CA LYS A 297 -0.19 11.70 21.45
C LYS A 297 -0.23 10.71 20.30
N TYR A 298 0.88 10.02 20.04
CA TYR A 298 1.07 9.14 18.90
C TYR A 298 1.46 7.73 19.32
N SER A 299 1.01 6.74 18.53
CA SER A 299 1.66 5.45 18.43
C SER A 299 2.64 5.49 17.27
N VAL A 300 3.90 5.16 17.54
CA VAL A 300 5.00 5.08 16.58
C VAL A 300 5.31 3.61 16.36
N ARG A 301 4.90 3.07 15.20
CA ARG A 301 4.96 1.63 14.89
C ARG A 301 5.91 1.37 13.72
N SER A 302 6.57 0.23 13.74
CA SER A 302 7.25 -0.29 12.54
C SER A 302 6.26 -0.56 11.41
N SER A 303 6.73 -0.42 10.18
CA SER A 303 6.09 -0.90 8.96
C SER A 303 7.20 -1.24 7.97
N ALA A 304 7.97 -2.30 8.25
CA ALA A 304 9.09 -2.67 7.41
C ALA A 304 8.62 -3.24 6.05
N THR A 305 9.45 -3.12 5.01
CA THR A 305 9.13 -3.57 3.64
C THR A 305 8.93 -5.09 3.48
N VAL A 306 9.27 -5.85 4.51
CA VAL A 306 9.17 -7.33 4.55
C VAL A 306 8.18 -7.82 5.60
N GLU A 307 7.68 -6.91 6.45
CA GLU A 307 6.73 -7.20 7.52
C GLU A 307 5.33 -7.48 6.96
N ASP A 308 4.58 -8.36 7.63
CA ASP A 308 3.20 -8.71 7.28
C ASP A 308 3.00 -9.14 5.82
N ASN A 309 3.97 -9.89 5.28
CA ASN A 309 3.88 -10.48 3.96
C ASN A 309 3.21 -11.86 4.02
N LYS A 310 2.88 -12.44 2.85
CA LYS A 310 2.12 -13.71 2.76
C LYS A 310 2.78 -14.92 3.43
N ASN A 311 4.10 -14.87 3.62
CA ASN A 311 4.93 -16.00 4.07
C ASN A 311 5.61 -15.74 5.43
N GLN A 312 5.83 -14.48 5.82
CA GLN A 312 6.53 -14.10 7.05
C GLN A 312 5.86 -12.87 7.69
N SER A 313 5.52 -12.96 8.98
CA SER A 313 4.94 -11.85 9.74
C SER A 313 5.98 -10.90 10.33
N PHE A 314 7.19 -11.38 10.66
CA PHE A 314 8.14 -10.67 11.52
C PHE A 314 7.54 -10.28 12.90
N ALA A 315 6.56 -11.04 13.39
CA ALA A 315 5.80 -10.71 14.59
C ALA A 315 6.71 -10.40 15.80
N GLY A 316 6.53 -9.21 16.37
CA GLY A 316 7.25 -8.73 17.55
C GLY A 316 8.73 -8.36 17.34
N LEU A 317 9.33 -8.63 16.19
CA LEU A 317 10.77 -8.40 15.98
C LEU A 317 11.17 -6.92 16.00
N PHE A 318 10.27 -6.04 15.56
CA PHE A 318 10.50 -4.60 15.55
C PHE A 318 9.87 -3.92 16.77
N ILE A 319 10.35 -2.72 17.09
CA ILE A 319 9.85 -1.94 18.23
C ILE A 319 8.57 -1.20 17.85
N THR A 320 7.65 -1.09 18.80
CA THR A 320 6.50 -0.17 18.77
C THR A 320 6.53 0.68 20.04
N LYS A 321 6.21 1.98 19.92
CA LYS A 321 6.11 2.92 21.04
C LYS A 321 4.71 3.52 21.07
N LEU A 322 3.98 3.31 22.17
CA LEU A 322 2.63 3.84 22.34
C LEU A 322 2.66 5.11 23.21
N ASN A 323 1.59 5.92 23.16
CA ASN A 323 1.38 7.05 24.07
C ASN A 323 2.51 8.10 24.07
N GLN A 324 3.13 8.35 22.91
CA GLN A 324 4.27 9.28 22.78
C GLN A 324 3.78 10.72 22.61
N ASP A 325 4.33 11.65 23.37
CA ASP A 325 4.09 13.08 23.15
C ASP A 325 4.78 13.56 21.87
N LYS A 326 4.26 14.62 21.24
CA LYS A 326 4.81 15.15 19.98
C LYS A 326 6.32 15.44 20.04
N LYS A 327 6.81 15.92 21.18
CA LYS A 327 8.24 16.21 21.42
C LYS A 327 9.13 14.98 21.37
N ASP A 328 8.59 13.79 21.67
CA ASP A 328 9.35 12.55 21.79
C ASP A 328 9.32 11.72 20.49
N ILE A 329 8.51 12.11 19.50
CA ILE A 329 8.36 11.39 18.22
C ILE A 329 9.70 11.20 17.50
N ASN A 330 10.58 12.20 17.51
CA ASN A 330 11.90 12.08 16.87
C ASN A 330 12.73 10.94 17.49
N SER A 331 12.74 10.81 18.82
CA SER A 331 13.43 9.71 19.51
C SER A 331 12.75 8.38 19.21
N ALA A 332 11.42 8.34 19.30
CA ALA A 332 10.65 7.13 19.04
C ALA A 332 10.85 6.59 17.61
N ILE A 333 10.85 7.44 16.57
CA ILE A 333 11.15 7.03 15.18
C ILE A 333 12.57 6.46 15.10
N SER A 334 13.54 7.08 15.77
CA SER A 334 14.94 6.61 15.77
C SER A 334 15.05 5.22 16.41
N GLU A 335 14.40 4.99 17.55
CA GLU A 335 14.39 3.68 18.22
C GLU A 335 13.70 2.60 17.38
N VAL A 336 12.58 2.94 16.72
CA VAL A 336 11.90 2.02 15.79
C VAL A 336 12.81 1.69 14.60
N TYR A 337 13.51 2.67 14.03
CA TYR A 337 14.47 2.45 12.97
C TYR A 337 15.62 1.53 13.40
N ASP A 338 16.23 1.81 14.55
CA ASP A 338 17.35 1.05 15.09
C ASP A 338 16.99 -0.41 15.39
N SER A 339 15.71 -0.68 15.70
CA SER A 339 15.20 -2.05 15.89
C SER A 339 15.44 -2.97 14.68
N THR A 340 15.54 -2.40 13.47
CA THR A 340 15.84 -3.10 12.22
C THR A 340 17.20 -3.81 12.24
N TYR A 341 18.15 -3.32 13.05
CA TYR A 341 19.54 -3.80 13.07
C TYR A 341 19.86 -4.66 14.28
N THR A 342 18.85 -5.00 15.09
CA THR A 342 18.99 -5.90 16.25
C THR A 342 19.41 -7.31 15.83
N ASN A 343 20.07 -8.03 16.73
CA ASN A 343 20.55 -9.39 16.45
C ASN A 343 19.38 -10.34 16.13
N ARG A 344 18.23 -10.21 16.82
CA ARG A 344 17.04 -11.02 16.55
C ARG A 344 16.52 -10.88 15.12
N VAL A 345 16.50 -9.66 14.56
CA VAL A 345 16.10 -9.43 13.16
C VAL A 345 17.12 -10.06 12.21
N LYS A 346 18.42 -9.90 12.47
CA LYS A 346 19.47 -10.53 11.65
C LYS A 346 19.35 -12.05 11.64
N SER A 347 19.20 -12.67 12.81
CA SER A 347 19.02 -14.12 12.94
C SER A 347 17.76 -14.62 12.23
N TYR A 348 16.64 -13.90 12.32
CA TYR A 348 15.43 -14.24 11.57
C TYR A 348 15.66 -14.16 10.06
N VAL A 349 16.26 -13.07 9.57
CA VAL A 349 16.56 -12.88 8.14
C VAL A 349 17.48 -13.98 7.60
N GLU A 350 18.53 -14.33 8.34
CA GLU A 350 19.46 -15.41 7.97
C GLU A 350 18.76 -16.77 7.96
N LYS A 351 17.97 -17.07 8.99
CA LYS A 351 17.29 -18.36 9.16
C LYS A 351 16.28 -18.63 8.06
N PHE A 352 15.47 -17.62 7.73
CA PHE A 352 14.41 -17.73 6.73
C PHE A 352 14.84 -17.26 5.34
N ASN A 353 16.12 -16.86 5.17
CA ASN A 353 16.68 -16.33 3.93
C ASN A 353 15.80 -15.23 3.30
N THR A 354 15.30 -14.32 4.13
CA THR A 354 14.38 -13.26 3.68
C THR A 354 15.14 -12.12 3.00
N LYS A 355 14.40 -11.26 2.30
CA LYS A 355 14.96 -9.98 1.85
C LYS A 355 15.37 -9.14 3.06
N LYS A 356 16.37 -8.26 2.86
CA LYS A 356 16.77 -7.26 3.85
C LYS A 356 15.58 -6.33 4.17
N PRO A 357 15.24 -6.13 5.45
CA PRO A 357 14.20 -5.18 5.84
C PRO A 357 14.66 -3.73 5.62
N TYR A 358 13.75 -2.91 5.10
CA TYR A 358 13.87 -1.46 5.09
C TYR A 358 12.70 -0.88 5.89
N MET A 359 12.97 0.06 6.79
CA MET A 359 11.96 0.53 7.73
C MET A 359 11.23 1.76 7.21
N SER A 360 9.90 1.66 7.15
CA SER A 360 8.99 2.81 7.19
C SER A 360 8.31 2.84 8.57
N VAL A 361 7.83 4.00 8.98
CA VAL A 361 7.21 4.18 10.30
C VAL A 361 5.78 4.68 10.16
N VAL A 362 4.87 4.08 10.94
CA VAL A 362 3.50 4.53 11.14
C VAL A 362 3.49 5.54 12.30
N LEU A 363 2.95 6.73 12.06
CA LEU A 363 2.63 7.71 13.10
C LEU A 363 1.10 7.85 13.16
N GLN A 364 0.49 7.11 14.08
CA GLN A 364 -0.96 7.06 14.22
C GLN A 364 -1.39 7.76 15.52
N ARG A 365 -2.50 8.50 15.50
CA ARG A 365 -3.05 9.14 16.68
C ARG A 365 -3.36 8.10 17.75
N PHE A 366 -2.77 8.30 18.93
CA PHE A 366 -2.99 7.45 20.09
C PHE A 366 -4.09 8.04 20.99
N ILE A 367 -5.07 7.21 21.30
CA ILE A 367 -6.05 7.46 22.34
C ILE A 367 -6.18 6.14 23.11
N GLU A 368 -6.16 6.22 24.44
CA GLU A 368 -6.28 5.03 25.28
C GLU A 368 -7.64 4.35 24.99
N PRO A 369 -7.66 3.08 24.54
CA PRO A 369 -8.89 2.42 24.16
C PRO A 369 -9.66 1.87 25.36
N GLU A 370 -10.98 1.85 25.25
CA GLU A 370 -11.87 1.18 26.21
C GLU A 370 -11.81 -0.33 26.06
N TYR A 371 -11.76 -0.79 24.80
CA TYR A 371 -11.61 -2.18 24.39
C TYR A 371 -10.67 -2.24 23.19
N ALA A 372 -9.93 -3.34 23.08
CA ALA A 372 -9.14 -3.65 21.91
C ALA A 372 -9.27 -5.13 21.59
N GLY A 373 -9.16 -5.46 20.32
CA GLY A 373 -9.33 -6.83 19.85
C GLY A 373 -8.65 -7.10 18.53
N VAL A 374 -8.61 -8.38 18.21
CA VAL A 374 -8.10 -8.89 16.94
C VAL A 374 -9.15 -9.81 16.35
N TRP A 375 -9.46 -9.59 15.08
CA TRP A 375 -10.27 -10.48 14.27
C TRP A 375 -9.36 -11.27 13.34
N LEU A 376 -9.56 -12.57 13.26
CA LEU A 376 -8.91 -13.43 12.28
C LEU A 376 -9.96 -14.18 11.46
N GLY A 377 -10.10 -13.78 10.20
CA GLY A 377 -11.03 -14.42 9.27
C GLY A 377 -10.61 -15.85 8.94
N ASN A 378 -11.60 -16.75 8.84
CA ASN A 378 -11.43 -18.13 8.40
C ASN A 378 -11.91 -18.32 6.96
N ASN A 379 -13.07 -17.73 6.63
CA ASN A 379 -13.57 -17.62 5.26
C ASN A 379 -14.26 -16.26 5.08
N LYS A 380 -14.90 -16.05 3.93
CA LYS A 380 -15.56 -14.78 3.57
C LYS A 380 -16.62 -14.30 4.58
N ASN A 381 -17.23 -15.21 5.34
CA ASN A 381 -18.32 -14.90 6.28
C ASN A 381 -18.10 -15.44 7.70
N THR A 382 -16.92 -15.99 8.01
CA THR A 382 -16.64 -16.52 9.35
C THR A 382 -15.23 -16.17 9.80
N GLY A 383 -15.01 -16.20 11.12
CA GLY A 383 -13.72 -15.92 11.73
C GLY A 383 -13.76 -16.07 13.23
N HIS A 384 -12.67 -15.68 13.86
CA HIS A 384 -12.48 -15.70 15.30
C HIS A 384 -12.19 -14.30 15.79
N LEU A 385 -12.82 -13.90 16.89
CA LEU A 385 -12.62 -12.60 17.51
C LEU A 385 -12.06 -12.81 18.92
N GLU A 386 -10.92 -12.18 19.22
CA GLU A 386 -10.36 -12.10 20.56
C GLU A 386 -10.33 -10.64 21.03
N TRP A 387 -10.74 -10.36 22.27
CA TRP A 387 -10.73 -8.99 22.78
C TRP A 387 -10.55 -8.88 24.29
N VAL A 388 -10.04 -7.73 24.73
CA VAL A 388 -9.81 -7.36 26.14
C VAL A 388 -10.29 -5.95 26.43
N LYS A 389 -10.49 -5.65 27.72
CA LYS A 389 -10.70 -4.28 28.20
C LYS A 389 -9.36 -3.54 28.29
N GLY A 390 -9.32 -2.32 27.74
CA GLY A 390 -8.11 -1.51 27.65
C GLY A 390 -7.25 -1.83 26.43
N ASN A 391 -5.96 -1.53 26.53
CA ASN A 391 -4.99 -1.65 25.44
C ASN A 391 -4.78 -3.08 24.91
N GLY A 392 -4.73 -3.21 23.58
CA GLY A 392 -4.53 -4.46 22.85
C GLY A 392 -3.13 -5.06 22.93
N GLU A 393 -2.12 -4.33 23.43
CA GLU A 393 -0.79 -4.89 23.71
C GLU A 393 -0.89 -6.12 24.63
N LYS A 394 -1.88 -6.15 25.53
CA LYS A 394 -2.18 -7.28 26.41
C LYS A 394 -2.57 -8.57 25.66
N LEU A 395 -3.17 -8.44 24.47
CA LEU A 395 -3.51 -9.59 23.60
C LEU A 395 -2.27 -10.16 22.95
N VAL A 396 -1.47 -9.28 22.33
CA VAL A 396 -0.32 -9.66 21.52
C VAL A 396 0.81 -10.19 22.41
N SER A 397 1.02 -9.59 23.58
CA SER A 397 2.02 -10.05 24.55
C SER A 397 1.67 -11.39 25.18
N GLY A 398 0.45 -11.90 24.98
CA GLY A 398 -0.03 -13.16 25.55
C GLY A 398 -0.20 -13.15 27.06
N LYS A 399 -0.09 -12.01 27.74
CA LYS A 399 -0.06 -11.89 29.22
C LYS A 399 -1.44 -11.97 29.90
N VAL A 400 -2.48 -12.14 29.10
CA VAL A 400 -3.89 -12.14 29.54
C VAL A 400 -4.64 -13.15 28.69
N THR A 401 -5.55 -13.90 29.31
CA THR A 401 -6.54 -14.71 28.58
C THR A 401 -7.64 -13.80 28.03
N PRO A 402 -7.82 -13.70 26.70
CA PRO A 402 -8.82 -12.82 26.09
C PRO A 402 -10.24 -13.37 26.21
N ASN A 403 -11.23 -12.50 26.01
CA ASN A 403 -12.57 -12.94 25.62
C ASN A 403 -12.50 -13.47 24.19
N TYR A 404 -13.28 -14.49 23.89
CA TYR A 404 -13.25 -15.19 22.61
C TYR A 404 -14.67 -15.38 22.06
N GLU A 405 -14.85 -15.08 20.77
CA GLU A 405 -16.09 -15.32 20.04
C GLU A 405 -15.80 -16.08 18.74
N ASP A 406 -16.50 -17.21 18.54
CA ASP A 406 -16.41 -18.03 17.33
C ASP A 406 -17.56 -17.72 16.36
N TRP A 407 -17.23 -17.02 15.29
CA TRP A 407 -18.17 -16.61 14.25
C TRP A 407 -18.31 -17.65 13.12
N ASN A 408 -17.90 -18.90 13.34
CA ASN A 408 -18.32 -20.04 12.52
C ASN A 408 -19.76 -20.48 12.85
N THR A 409 -20.28 -20.10 14.03
CA THR A 409 -21.66 -20.33 14.45
C THR A 409 -22.26 -19.05 15.04
N LYS A 410 -23.54 -19.09 15.45
CA LYS A 410 -24.18 -17.94 16.08
C LYS A 410 -23.56 -17.67 17.46
N VAL A 411 -22.97 -16.49 17.63
CA VAL A 411 -22.42 -16.04 18.91
C VAL A 411 -23.54 -15.54 19.83
N ASN A 412 -23.53 -15.98 21.08
CA ASN A 412 -24.44 -15.48 22.11
C ASN A 412 -23.80 -14.28 22.82
N ASN A 413 -24.52 -13.16 22.92
CA ASN A 413 -24.06 -11.91 23.55
C ASN A 413 -22.72 -11.36 22.99
N PRO A 414 -22.64 -11.08 21.68
CA PRO A 414 -21.41 -10.58 21.07
C PRO A 414 -21.06 -9.18 21.58
N ILE A 415 -19.78 -8.82 21.52
CA ILE A 415 -19.36 -7.45 21.79
C ILE A 415 -20.04 -6.47 20.82
N THR A 416 -20.59 -5.40 21.38
CA THR A 416 -21.35 -4.37 20.67
C THR A 416 -20.86 -2.98 21.02
N VAL A 417 -20.80 -2.10 20.02
CA VAL A 417 -20.32 -0.73 20.12
C VAL A 417 -21.33 0.17 19.41
N ASN A 418 -22.09 0.99 20.15
CA ASN A 418 -23.11 1.87 19.57
C ASN A 418 -24.07 1.17 18.58
N ASN A 419 -24.54 -0.03 18.94
CA ASN A 419 -25.37 -0.94 18.14
C ASN A 419 -24.65 -1.71 17.02
N ASP A 420 -23.39 -1.42 16.72
CA ASP A 420 -22.59 -2.24 15.82
C ASP A 420 -22.09 -3.48 16.54
N VAL A 421 -22.40 -4.66 16.00
CA VAL A 421 -21.81 -5.92 16.46
C VAL A 421 -20.43 -6.07 15.81
N VAL A 422 -19.37 -6.14 16.62
CA VAL A 422 -18.00 -6.02 16.10
C VAL A 422 -17.66 -7.14 15.10
N GLY A 423 -18.01 -8.38 15.40
CA GLY A 423 -17.75 -9.50 14.48
C GLY A 423 -18.51 -9.39 13.15
N GLU A 424 -19.73 -8.86 13.15
CA GLU A 424 -20.48 -8.58 11.92
C GLU A 424 -19.78 -7.49 11.10
N LYS A 425 -19.26 -6.44 11.75
CA LYS A 425 -18.45 -5.40 11.08
C LYS A 425 -17.16 -5.96 10.50
N CYS A 426 -16.48 -6.87 11.20
CA CYS A 426 -15.30 -7.54 10.66
C CYS A 426 -15.64 -8.37 9.40
N ILE A 427 -16.77 -9.10 9.42
CA ILE A 427 -17.28 -9.82 8.25
C ILE A 427 -17.63 -8.85 7.11
N GLU A 428 -18.32 -7.74 7.39
CA GLU A 428 -18.65 -6.69 6.42
C GLU A 428 -17.37 -6.13 5.75
N TYR A 429 -16.36 -5.80 6.55
CA TYR A 429 -15.16 -5.13 6.06
C TYR A 429 -14.21 -6.05 5.30
N GLN A 430 -14.05 -7.31 5.72
CA GLN A 430 -13.27 -8.27 4.93
C GLN A 430 -13.94 -8.55 3.57
N ASN A 431 -15.29 -8.57 3.54
CA ASN A 431 -16.08 -8.65 2.31
C ASN A 431 -15.83 -7.46 1.40
N LYS A 432 -15.85 -6.25 1.97
CA LYS A 432 -15.56 -4.98 1.27
C LYS A 432 -14.15 -4.96 0.67
N LEU A 433 -13.16 -5.49 1.40
CA LEU A 433 -11.77 -5.60 0.95
C LEU A 433 -11.52 -6.77 0.00
N ASN A 434 -12.54 -7.61 -0.26
CA ASN A 434 -12.47 -8.82 -1.08
C ASN A 434 -11.31 -9.75 -0.69
N THR A 435 -11.10 -9.94 0.62
CA THR A 435 -10.02 -10.74 1.15
C THR A 435 -10.38 -11.27 2.54
N ILE A 436 -9.80 -12.41 2.94
CA ILE A 436 -9.90 -12.86 4.33
C ILE A 436 -8.96 -11.98 5.14
N ALA A 437 -9.46 -11.37 6.21
CA ALA A 437 -8.74 -10.33 6.90
C ALA A 437 -8.27 -10.79 8.28
N ASP A 438 -7.10 -10.32 8.66
CA ASP A 438 -6.68 -10.16 10.04
C ASP A 438 -6.73 -8.67 10.35
N PHE A 439 -7.61 -8.30 11.29
CA PHE A 439 -7.82 -6.93 11.71
C PHE A 439 -7.43 -6.76 13.18
N GLU A 440 -6.68 -5.70 13.48
CA GLU A 440 -6.62 -5.15 14.83
C GLU A 440 -7.61 -3.99 14.91
N TRP A 441 -8.41 -3.94 15.97
CA TRP A 441 -9.39 -2.89 16.20
C TRP A 441 -9.40 -2.43 17.65
N CYS A 442 -9.94 -1.25 17.87
CA CYS A 442 -10.16 -0.71 19.21
C CYS A 442 -11.45 0.11 19.29
N VAL A 443 -11.91 0.33 20.52
CA VAL A 443 -13.05 1.18 20.83
C VAL A 443 -12.54 2.39 21.59
N VAL A 444 -12.80 3.56 21.02
CA VAL A 444 -12.38 4.84 21.59
C VAL A 444 -13.57 5.79 21.59
N ASN A 445 -13.96 6.29 22.77
CA ASN A 445 -15.09 7.19 22.95
C ASN A 445 -16.37 6.62 22.31
N GLY A 446 -16.62 5.33 22.52
CA GLY A 446 -17.74 4.59 21.92
C GLY A 446 -17.67 4.39 20.40
N LYS A 447 -16.55 4.68 19.72
CA LYS A 447 -16.39 4.44 18.27
C LYS A 447 -15.48 3.24 18.01
N LEU A 448 -15.91 2.33 17.13
CA LEU A 448 -15.09 1.23 16.62
C LEU A 448 -14.13 1.75 15.55
N LEU A 449 -12.83 1.60 15.78
CA LEU A 449 -11.76 1.99 14.86
C LEU A 449 -10.87 0.80 14.54
N PHE A 450 -10.37 0.74 13.31
CA PHE A 450 -9.43 -0.29 12.87
C PHE A 450 -8.01 0.28 12.88
N VAL A 451 -7.09 -0.41 13.54
CA VAL A 451 -5.70 0.06 13.78
C VAL A 451 -4.65 -0.74 13.02
N GLN A 452 -5.02 -1.89 12.46
CA GLN A 452 -4.19 -2.64 11.52
C GLN A 452 -5.07 -3.54 10.64
N PHE A 453 -4.59 -3.80 9.41
CA PHE A 453 -5.16 -4.80 8.52
C PHE A 453 -4.03 -5.53 7.79
N ARG A 454 -4.12 -6.86 7.75
CA ARG A 454 -3.33 -7.70 6.84
C ARG A 454 -4.20 -8.81 6.23
N PRO A 455 -3.96 -9.20 4.96
CA PRO A 455 -4.67 -10.32 4.35
C PRO A 455 -4.20 -11.66 4.90
N VAL A 456 -5.12 -12.56 5.22
CA VAL A 456 -4.84 -13.94 5.64
C VAL A 456 -4.72 -14.82 4.40
N THR A 457 -3.61 -15.54 4.29
CA THR A 457 -3.32 -16.42 3.14
C THR A 457 -3.34 -17.91 3.48
N VAL A 458 -3.24 -18.28 4.76
CA VAL A 458 -3.25 -19.66 5.21
C VAL A 458 -4.67 -20.04 5.63
N LYS A 459 -5.24 -21.07 5.01
CA LYS A 459 -6.58 -21.59 5.35
C LYS A 459 -6.50 -22.47 6.59
N PHE A 460 -7.33 -22.17 7.59
CA PHE A 460 -7.49 -23.03 8.76
C PHE A 460 -8.31 -24.27 8.40
N LYS A 461 -7.87 -25.45 8.85
CA LYS A 461 -8.70 -26.66 8.89
C LYS A 461 -9.15 -26.84 10.33
N ASN A 462 -10.37 -26.38 10.67
CA ASN A 462 -11.02 -26.84 11.90
C ASN A 462 -11.57 -28.24 11.64
N ASN A 463 -11.03 -29.22 12.34
CA ASN A 463 -11.71 -30.50 12.52
C ASN A 463 -12.56 -30.38 13.78
N ASP A 464 -13.88 -30.42 13.63
CA ASP A 464 -14.81 -30.57 14.74
C ASP A 464 -14.51 -31.89 15.47
N VAL A 465 -13.82 -31.82 16.62
CA VAL A 465 -13.56 -32.99 17.47
C VAL A 465 -14.24 -32.79 18.81
N LYS A 466 -15.21 -33.66 19.11
CA LYS A 466 -15.79 -33.80 20.45
C LYS A 466 -14.68 -34.17 21.44
N ILE A 467 -14.41 -33.28 22.38
CA ILE A 467 -13.45 -33.52 23.47
C ILE A 467 -14.12 -34.47 24.48
N ILE A 468 -13.65 -35.72 24.53
CA ILE A 468 -13.95 -36.65 25.62
C ILE A 468 -12.81 -36.49 26.64
N LYS A 469 -13.06 -35.81 27.77
CA LYS A 469 -12.07 -35.67 28.84
C LYS A 469 -11.79 -37.02 29.48
N THR A 470 -10.53 -37.46 29.45
CA THR A 470 -10.02 -38.51 30.36
C THR A 470 -9.12 -37.87 31.45
N GLU A 471 -8.93 -38.55 32.58
CA GLU A 471 -8.23 -37.99 33.77
C GLU A 471 -6.74 -37.64 33.55
N ASP A 472 -6.12 -38.08 32.44
CA ASP A 472 -4.70 -37.89 32.11
C ASP A 472 -4.44 -36.88 30.98
N GLU A 473 -5.42 -36.02 30.66
CA GLU A 473 -5.35 -35.08 29.53
C GLU A 473 -5.42 -33.62 29.99
N PHE A 474 -4.49 -32.79 29.50
CA PHE A 474 -4.56 -31.34 29.63
C PHE A 474 -5.08 -30.73 28.34
N ILE A 475 -5.95 -29.72 28.46
CA ILE A 475 -6.61 -29.09 27.32
C ILE A 475 -6.28 -27.60 27.35
N GLY A 476 -5.80 -27.10 26.23
CA GLY A 476 -5.61 -25.68 25.96
C GLY A 476 -6.14 -25.32 24.57
N ILE A 477 -5.76 -24.14 24.09
CA ILE A 477 -6.18 -23.60 22.80
C ILE A 477 -5.32 -24.25 21.69
N PRO A 478 -5.91 -24.91 20.67
CA PRO A 478 -5.17 -25.49 19.54
C PRO A 478 -4.60 -24.41 18.62
N ALA A 479 -3.47 -23.83 18.98
CA ALA A 479 -2.90 -22.65 18.31
C ALA A 479 -2.21 -22.94 16.97
N SER A 480 -1.56 -24.11 16.85
CA SER A 480 -0.91 -24.57 15.61
C SER A 480 -1.05 -26.08 15.46
N SER A 481 -1.46 -26.53 14.27
CA SER A 481 -1.79 -27.93 13.98
C SER A 481 -0.56 -28.84 13.95
N GLY A 482 -0.80 -30.14 14.15
CA GLY A 482 0.21 -31.20 14.10
C GLY A 482 0.30 -31.99 15.40
N VAL A 483 1.13 -33.04 15.40
CA VAL A 483 1.33 -33.92 16.57
C VAL A 483 2.82 -34.15 16.76
N ALA A 484 3.31 -33.95 17.97
CA ALA A 484 4.70 -34.21 18.32
C ALA A 484 4.84 -34.90 19.68
N LYS A 485 6.00 -35.50 19.89
CA LYS A 485 6.37 -36.21 21.12
C LYS A 485 7.77 -35.81 21.52
N GLY A 486 7.95 -35.54 22.80
CA GLY A 486 9.23 -35.07 23.32
C GLY A 486 9.22 -34.97 24.83
N LYS A 487 10.39 -34.67 25.37
CA LYS A 487 10.56 -34.33 26.78
C LYS A 487 10.08 -32.89 26.97
N PRO A 488 9.17 -32.62 27.92
CA PRO A 488 8.85 -31.23 28.26
C PRO A 488 10.02 -30.58 28.99
N VAL A 489 10.41 -29.39 28.56
CA VAL A 489 11.42 -28.57 29.22
C VAL A 489 10.82 -27.19 29.48
N TYR A 490 10.66 -26.88 30.77
CA TYR A 490 10.23 -25.55 31.18
C TYR A 490 11.40 -24.60 31.24
N ILE A 491 11.24 -23.47 30.55
CA ILE A 491 12.17 -22.36 30.58
C ILE A 491 11.37 -21.18 31.11
N GLU A 492 11.92 -20.51 32.13
CA GLU A 492 11.25 -19.36 32.77
C GLU A 492 11.43 -18.08 31.96
N ASP A 493 12.60 -17.89 31.35
CA ASP A 493 12.97 -16.66 30.64
C ASP A 493 13.89 -16.98 29.45
N ALA A 494 13.79 -16.20 28.36
CA ALA A 494 14.59 -16.38 27.16
C ALA A 494 16.11 -16.31 27.43
N SER A 495 16.53 -15.50 28.40
CA SER A 495 17.95 -15.40 28.81
C SER A 495 18.51 -16.71 29.37
N LYS A 496 17.65 -17.62 29.84
CA LYS A 496 18.04 -18.91 30.42
C LYS A 496 18.04 -20.06 29.40
N ILE A 497 17.78 -19.79 28.12
CA ILE A 497 17.70 -20.83 27.08
C ILE A 497 18.99 -21.66 27.06
N ASP A 498 20.16 -21.03 27.05
CA ASP A 498 21.46 -21.72 26.98
C ASP A 498 21.76 -22.57 28.22
N GLU A 499 21.18 -22.22 29.37
CA GLU A 499 21.37 -22.90 30.66
C GLU A 499 20.29 -23.96 30.95
N SER A 500 19.21 -23.98 30.17
CA SER A 500 18.03 -24.83 30.40
C SER A 500 18.25 -26.33 30.16
N GLY A 501 19.33 -26.69 29.45
CA GLY A 501 19.55 -28.05 28.98
C GLY A 501 18.56 -28.50 27.91
N PHE A 502 17.91 -27.54 27.22
CA PHE A 502 17.00 -27.81 26.12
C PHE A 502 17.74 -28.40 24.91
N GLU A 503 17.29 -29.56 24.43
CA GLU A 503 17.84 -30.21 23.25
C GLU A 503 16.90 -30.12 22.05
N LYS A 504 17.46 -30.21 20.84
CA LYS A 504 16.66 -30.19 19.61
C LYS A 504 15.67 -31.37 19.63
N GLY A 505 14.38 -31.07 19.49
CA GLY A 505 13.29 -32.05 19.54
C GLY A 505 12.57 -32.11 20.89
N ASP A 506 13.03 -31.39 21.90
CA ASP A 506 12.28 -31.21 23.15
C ASP A 506 11.00 -30.40 22.93
N ILE A 507 10.09 -30.48 23.89
CA ILE A 507 8.84 -29.72 23.92
C ILE A 507 9.05 -28.51 24.83
N LEU A 508 8.95 -27.33 24.26
CA LEU A 508 9.10 -26.08 24.99
C LEU A 508 7.86 -25.82 25.84
N LEU A 509 8.06 -25.69 27.16
CA LEU A 509 7.09 -25.10 28.07
C LEU A 509 7.56 -23.71 28.47
N ALA A 510 6.69 -22.72 28.38
CA ALA A 510 6.95 -21.36 28.81
C ALA A 510 5.69 -20.74 29.40
N ASP A 511 5.82 -19.67 30.17
CA ASP A 511 4.65 -18.91 30.64
C ASP A 511 3.97 -18.21 29.45
N PHE A 512 4.77 -17.48 28.69
CA PHE A 512 4.46 -16.89 27.39
C PHE A 512 5.76 -16.84 26.58
N THR A 513 5.69 -16.58 25.27
CA THR A 513 6.89 -16.33 24.47
C THR A 513 6.86 -14.96 23.82
N ASP A 514 8.04 -14.41 23.61
CA ASP A 514 8.29 -13.19 22.85
C ASP A 514 9.39 -13.46 21.79
N PRO A 515 9.79 -12.48 20.98
CA PRO A 515 10.73 -12.70 19.88
C PRO A 515 12.09 -13.26 20.29
N ASP A 516 12.51 -13.07 21.55
CA ASP A 516 13.81 -13.58 22.01
C ASP A 516 13.78 -15.11 22.21
N TRP A 517 12.59 -15.72 22.18
CA TRP A 517 12.38 -17.17 22.20
C TRP A 517 12.48 -17.83 20.82
N VAL A 518 12.47 -17.06 19.73
CA VAL A 518 12.50 -17.61 18.36
C VAL A 518 13.63 -18.65 18.16
N PRO A 519 14.87 -18.44 18.67
CA PRO A 519 15.93 -19.44 18.55
C PRO A 519 15.59 -20.81 19.15
N VAL A 520 14.95 -20.87 20.33
CA VAL A 520 14.56 -22.14 20.98
C VAL A 520 13.30 -22.73 20.34
N MET A 521 12.35 -21.88 19.93
CA MET A 521 11.11 -22.31 19.25
C MET A 521 11.44 -23.08 17.98
N VAL A 522 12.41 -22.63 17.19
CA VAL A 522 12.88 -23.30 15.95
C VAL A 522 13.39 -24.73 16.21
N ASN A 523 13.95 -25.00 17.39
CA ASN A 523 14.50 -26.31 17.74
C ASN A 523 13.49 -27.20 18.47
N SER A 524 12.31 -26.68 18.78
CA SER A 524 11.27 -27.40 19.51
C SER A 524 10.49 -28.36 18.62
N SER A 525 10.10 -29.52 19.15
CA SER A 525 9.16 -30.43 18.45
C SER A 525 7.70 -30.03 18.65
N ALA A 526 7.37 -29.38 19.77
CA ALA A 526 6.11 -28.69 20.03
C ALA A 526 6.31 -27.59 21.07
N ILE A 527 5.34 -26.67 21.15
CA ILE A 527 5.37 -25.53 22.07
C ILE A 527 4.07 -25.49 22.89
N ILE A 528 4.19 -25.35 24.21
CA ILE A 528 3.04 -25.18 25.12
C ILE A 528 3.27 -23.93 25.96
N THR A 529 2.27 -23.05 26.05
CA THR A 529 2.33 -21.88 26.94
C THR A 529 1.25 -21.84 28.01
N ALA A 530 1.59 -21.29 29.18
CA ALA A 530 0.64 -21.07 30.27
C ALA A 530 -0.44 -20.06 29.85
N GLU A 531 -0.02 -18.96 29.23
CA GLU A 531 -0.88 -17.87 28.81
C GLU A 531 -0.90 -17.74 27.27
N GLY A 532 -1.73 -16.82 26.77
CA GLY A 532 -1.89 -16.53 25.35
C GLY A 532 -3.12 -17.19 24.71
N GLY A 533 -3.71 -16.47 23.75
CA GLY A 533 -4.82 -16.92 22.93
C GLY A 533 -4.37 -17.62 21.64
N PHE A 534 -5.30 -17.73 20.69
CA PHE A 534 -5.04 -18.24 19.34
C PHE A 534 -4.18 -17.27 18.50
N LEU A 535 -4.11 -16.01 18.93
CA LEU A 535 -3.44 -14.91 18.22
C LEU A 535 -2.17 -14.43 18.94
N SER A 536 -1.69 -15.15 19.95
CA SER A 536 -0.46 -14.82 20.68
C SER A 536 0.79 -14.95 19.80
N HIS A 537 1.90 -14.37 20.25
CA HIS A 537 3.21 -14.52 19.59
C HIS A 537 3.58 -16.00 19.38
N SER A 538 3.40 -16.84 20.42
CA SER A 538 3.64 -18.28 20.35
C SER A 538 2.81 -18.94 19.24
N ALA A 539 1.51 -18.62 19.18
CA ALA A 539 0.62 -19.15 18.16
C ALA A 539 1.02 -18.74 16.74
N ILE A 540 1.38 -17.47 16.53
CA ILE A 540 1.77 -16.94 15.22
C ILE A 540 3.05 -17.59 14.73
N ILE A 541 4.13 -17.55 15.53
CA ILE A 541 5.43 -18.07 15.13
C ILE A 541 5.40 -19.60 14.99
N SER A 542 4.68 -20.33 15.85
CA SER A 542 4.53 -21.78 15.69
C SER A 542 3.85 -22.17 14.39
N ARG A 543 2.89 -21.40 13.89
CA ARG A 543 2.26 -21.64 12.58
C ARG A 543 3.24 -21.39 11.43
N GLU A 544 4.05 -20.35 11.51
CA GLU A 544 5.10 -20.08 10.51
C GLU A 544 6.16 -21.18 10.48
N LEU A 545 6.49 -21.74 11.64
CA LEU A 545 7.46 -22.83 11.79
C LEU A 545 6.85 -24.22 11.50
N GLU A 546 5.54 -24.31 11.29
CA GLU A 546 4.78 -25.57 11.19
C GLU A 546 4.99 -26.50 12.40
N ILE A 547 5.17 -25.91 13.59
CA ILE A 547 5.35 -26.61 14.86
C ILE A 547 4.00 -26.70 15.59
N PRO A 548 3.61 -27.89 16.10
CA PRO A 548 2.41 -28.04 16.93
C PRO A 548 2.47 -27.12 18.15
N CYS A 549 1.39 -26.37 18.41
CA CYS A 549 1.35 -25.42 19.51
C CYS A 549 0.00 -25.44 20.25
N ILE A 550 0.08 -25.40 21.58
CA ILE A 550 -1.08 -25.27 22.47
C ILE A 550 -0.83 -24.08 23.41
N THR A 551 -1.75 -23.12 23.44
CA THR A 551 -1.63 -21.91 24.28
C THR A 551 -2.70 -21.88 25.37
N GLY A 552 -2.53 -21.03 26.39
CA GLY A 552 -3.54 -20.81 27.41
C GLY A 552 -3.82 -22.02 28.30
N LEU A 553 -2.81 -22.87 28.54
CA LEU A 553 -2.98 -24.10 29.34
C LEU A 553 -3.10 -23.81 30.85
N GLY A 554 -2.65 -22.64 31.30
CA GLY A 554 -2.58 -22.20 32.69
C GLY A 554 -1.33 -22.68 33.43
N TYR A 555 -0.83 -21.85 34.35
CA TYR A 555 0.40 -22.08 35.12
C TYR A 555 0.40 -23.42 35.88
N ASP A 556 -0.72 -23.76 36.53
CA ASP A 556 -0.83 -25.01 37.29
C ASP A 556 -0.64 -26.26 36.41
N ASN A 557 -1.06 -26.21 35.16
CA ASN A 557 -0.92 -27.32 34.23
C ASN A 557 0.49 -27.39 33.65
N ILE A 558 1.12 -26.23 33.34
CA ILE A 558 2.55 -26.19 32.96
C ILE A 558 3.42 -26.82 34.05
N ASN A 559 3.19 -26.48 35.31
CA ASN A 559 3.92 -27.06 36.45
C ASN A 559 3.71 -28.58 36.60
N LYS A 560 2.53 -29.10 36.26
CA LYS A 560 2.29 -30.55 36.26
C LYS A 560 3.01 -31.25 35.11
N ILE A 561 3.04 -30.63 33.93
CA ILE A 561 3.64 -31.19 32.72
C ILE A 561 5.16 -31.14 32.77
N SER A 562 5.76 -30.09 33.35
CA SER A 562 7.22 -29.94 33.48
C SER A 562 7.86 -31.07 34.29
N ASN A 563 7.10 -31.72 35.17
CA ASN A 563 7.52 -32.87 35.96
C ASN A 563 7.34 -34.23 35.24
N MET A 564 6.95 -34.24 33.96
CA MET A 564 6.74 -35.47 33.20
C MET A 564 7.97 -35.83 32.34
N ASP A 565 8.25 -37.12 32.19
CA ASP A 565 9.39 -37.57 31.38
C ASP A 565 9.17 -37.37 29.88
N TYR A 566 7.94 -37.62 29.41
CA TYR A 566 7.62 -37.68 27.99
C TYR A 566 6.13 -37.46 27.75
N ILE A 567 5.81 -36.59 26.79
CA ILE A 567 4.42 -36.22 26.49
C ILE A 567 4.15 -36.27 24.99
N GLU A 568 2.88 -36.39 24.64
CA GLU A 568 2.35 -36.17 23.29
C GLU A 568 1.58 -34.85 23.27
N VAL A 569 1.90 -34.00 22.31
CA VAL A 569 1.21 -32.72 22.07
C VAL A 569 0.45 -32.84 20.78
N ASN A 570 -0.87 -32.72 20.84
CA ASN A 570 -1.75 -32.71 19.68
C ASN A 570 -2.31 -31.29 19.49
N GLY A 571 -1.59 -30.51 18.69
CA GLY A 571 -1.98 -29.14 18.34
C GLY A 571 -3.23 -29.05 17.47
N ASN A 572 -3.72 -30.16 16.90
CA ASN A 572 -4.96 -30.15 16.11
C ASN A 572 -6.22 -29.99 16.97
N ASN A 573 -6.17 -30.41 18.23
CA ASN A 573 -7.32 -30.41 19.12
C ASN A 573 -7.00 -29.85 20.52
N GLY A 574 -5.78 -29.35 20.74
CA GLY A 574 -5.41 -28.67 21.96
C GLY A 574 -5.16 -29.62 23.13
N VAL A 575 -4.85 -30.90 22.86
CA VAL A 575 -4.69 -31.93 23.89
C VAL A 575 -3.22 -32.26 24.13
N VAL A 576 -2.82 -32.27 25.41
CA VAL A 576 -1.54 -32.82 25.88
C VAL A 576 -1.81 -34.11 26.64
N LYS A 577 -1.09 -35.18 26.29
CA LYS A 577 -1.19 -36.49 26.97
C LYS A 577 0.15 -36.91 27.55
N LYS A 578 0.10 -37.46 28.76
CA LYS A 578 1.26 -38.16 29.33
C LYS A 578 1.50 -39.48 28.60
N LEU A 579 2.73 -39.73 28.16
CA LEU A 579 3.11 -41.02 27.59
C LEU A 579 3.76 -41.88 28.68
N LYS A 580 3.34 -43.14 28.80
CA LYS A 580 4.02 -44.11 29.66
C LYS A 580 5.36 -44.45 29.02
N THR A 581 6.45 -44.11 29.69
CA THR A 581 7.80 -44.58 29.34
C THR A 581 7.78 -46.11 29.34
N LYS A 582 8.09 -46.74 28.19
CA LYS A 582 8.32 -48.20 28.13
C LYS A 582 9.47 -48.48 29.11
N LYS A 583 9.18 -49.11 30.26
CA LYS A 583 10.22 -49.70 31.11
C LYS A 583 11.09 -50.55 30.18
N LYS A 584 12.37 -50.19 30.03
CA LYS A 584 13.37 -51.11 29.45
C LYS A 584 13.27 -52.39 30.28
N THR A 585 12.70 -53.44 29.70
CA THR A 585 12.88 -54.80 30.20
C THR A 585 14.38 -55.03 30.27
N LYS A 586 14.85 -55.26 31.50
CA LYS A 586 16.25 -55.51 31.86
C LYS A 586 16.87 -56.62 31.03
#